data_AF-A0A2G4G3J7-F1
#
_entry.id   AF-A0A2G4G3J7-F1
#
_cell.length_a   1.000
_cell.length_b   1.000
_cell.length_c   1.000
_cell.angle_alpha   90.00
_cell.angle_beta   90.00
_cell.angle_gamma   90.00
#
_symmetry.space_group_name_H-M   'P 1'
#
loop_
_entity.id
_entity.type
_entity.pdbx_description
1 polymer ?
#
loop_
_entity_poly.entity_id
_entity_poly.type
_entity_poly.pdbx_seq_one_letter_code
_entity_poly.pdbx_strand_id
1 'polypeptide(L)'
;MTTLAPANVSEAFPADQLPDFSTDTYKDAYSRINAIVIEGEQEAHDNYISIGGLLPDQAEELARLARMELKHMKGFTACANNLGVTADMPFAKEFFSPLHNNFQKALAEGKVTTCLLIQAILIEAF
;
A
#
# COMPACT_ATOMS: atom_id res chain seq x y z
N MET A 1 -13.27 -41.52 -6.02
CA MET A 1 -13.19 -40.05 -6.17
C MET A 1 -13.66 -39.45 -4.86
N THR A 2 -12.72 -39.08 -4.00
CA THR A 2 -13.04 -38.41 -2.74
C THR A 2 -13.14 -36.92 -3.06
N THR A 3 -14.35 -36.38 -3.00
CA THR A 3 -14.61 -34.95 -3.16
C THR A 3 -14.05 -34.22 -1.93
N LEU A 4 -12.96 -33.49 -2.10
CA LEU A 4 -12.48 -32.53 -1.11
C LEU A 4 -13.48 -31.37 -1.08
N ALA A 5 -14.14 -31.17 0.07
CA ALA A 5 -14.95 -29.99 0.31
C ALA A 5 -14.03 -28.75 0.34
N PRO A 6 -14.49 -27.59 -0.17
CA PRO A 6 -13.71 -26.36 -0.10
C PRO A 6 -13.55 -25.94 1.37
N ALA A 7 -12.32 -25.63 1.77
CA ALA A 7 -12.05 -25.10 3.10
C ALA A 7 -12.78 -23.75 3.26
N ASN A 8 -13.66 -23.71 4.25
CA ASN A 8 -14.42 -22.52 4.59
C ASN A 8 -13.48 -21.52 5.28
N VAL A 9 -12.96 -20.54 4.53
CA VAL A 9 -12.19 -19.42 5.08
C VAL A 9 -13.14 -18.45 5.80
N SER A 10 -13.61 -18.85 6.98
CA SER A 10 -14.39 -17.98 7.86
C SER A 10 -14.06 -18.18 9.35
N GLU A 11 -12.90 -18.74 9.68
CA GLU A 11 -12.45 -18.75 11.06
C GLU A 11 -11.80 -17.40 11.38
N ALA A 12 -12.56 -16.53 12.05
CA ALA A 12 -11.98 -15.41 12.76
C ALA A 12 -10.91 -15.97 13.72
N PHE A 13 -9.70 -15.42 13.66
CA PHE A 13 -8.61 -15.85 14.55
C PHE A 13 -9.09 -15.81 16.00
N PRO A 14 -8.92 -16.90 16.77
CA PRO A 14 -9.33 -16.91 18.15
C PRO A 14 -8.54 -15.82 18.91
N ALA A 15 -9.23 -15.08 19.78
CA ALA A 15 -8.71 -13.84 20.37
C ALA A 15 -7.44 -14.04 21.21
N ASP A 16 -7.17 -15.28 21.63
CA ASP A 16 -5.95 -15.70 22.33
C ASP A 16 -4.71 -15.80 21.42
N GLN A 17 -4.88 -15.69 20.10
CA GLN A 17 -3.79 -15.62 19.11
C GLN A 17 -3.50 -14.21 18.61
N LEU A 18 -4.26 -13.21 19.05
CA LEU A 18 -4.00 -11.82 18.68
C LEU A 18 -2.82 -11.23 19.48
N PRO A 19 -1.99 -10.37 18.86
CA PRO A 19 -0.98 -9.62 19.58
C PRO A 19 -1.61 -8.73 20.66
N ASP A 20 -0.88 -8.49 21.75
CA ASP A 20 -1.22 -7.41 22.67
C ASP A 20 -0.83 -6.06 22.04
N PHE A 21 -1.82 -5.41 21.45
CA PHE A 21 -1.70 -4.12 20.76
C PHE A 21 -1.30 -2.95 21.67
N SER A 22 -1.33 -3.14 23.00
CA SER A 22 -0.98 -2.10 23.96
C SER A 22 0.53 -2.02 24.26
N THR A 23 1.28 -3.10 23.98
CA THR A 23 2.70 -3.20 24.32
C THR A 23 3.59 -2.27 23.49
N ASP A 24 4.66 -1.77 24.11
CA ASP A 24 5.64 -0.92 23.43
C ASP A 24 6.30 -1.64 22.26
N THR A 25 6.62 -2.93 22.41
CA THR A 25 7.20 -3.75 21.34
C THR A 25 6.27 -3.83 20.13
N TYR A 26 4.96 -4.04 20.34
CA TYR A 26 4.01 -4.05 19.25
C TYR A 26 3.91 -2.69 18.58
N LYS A 27 3.80 -1.62 19.37
CA LYS A 27 3.66 -0.24 18.86
C LYS A 27 4.90 0.24 18.11
N ASP A 28 6.09 -0.12 18.57
CA ASP A 28 7.34 0.15 17.85
C ASP A 28 7.35 -0.55 16.49
N ALA A 29 7.03 -1.84 16.42
CA ALA A 29 6.93 -2.55 15.14
C ALA A 29 5.84 -1.97 14.23
N TYR A 30 4.66 -1.67 14.80
CA TYR A 30 3.53 -1.11 14.10
C TYR A 30 3.85 0.28 13.52
N SER A 31 4.69 1.08 14.19
CA SER A 31 5.09 2.41 13.70
C SER A 31 5.72 2.36 12.31
N ARG A 32 6.56 1.36 12.05
CA ARG A 32 7.28 1.16 10.78
C ARG A 32 6.38 0.52 9.72
N ILE A 33 5.62 -0.53 10.10
CA ILE A 33 4.71 -1.19 9.15
C ILE A 33 3.60 -0.23 8.71
N ASN A 34 2.99 0.49 9.64
CA ASN A 34 1.96 1.46 9.30
C ASN A 34 2.53 2.62 8.47
N ALA A 35 3.77 3.05 8.71
CA ALA A 35 4.42 4.04 7.85
C ALA A 35 4.64 3.53 6.43
N ILE A 36 5.08 2.28 6.25
CA ILE A 36 5.19 1.64 4.93
C ILE A 36 3.84 1.67 4.22
N VAL A 37 2.76 1.27 4.89
CA VAL A 37 1.44 1.30 4.25
C VAL A 37 1.04 2.73 3.87
N ILE A 38 1.19 3.72 4.76
CA ILE A 38 0.85 5.12 4.45
C ILE A 38 1.68 5.66 3.28
N GLU A 39 2.99 5.44 3.26
CA GLU A 39 3.86 5.91 2.16
C GLU A 39 3.52 5.20 0.86
N GLY A 40 3.28 3.89 0.89
CA GLY A 40 2.88 3.12 -0.28
C GLY A 40 1.59 3.64 -0.90
N GLU A 41 0.59 4.00 -0.08
CA GLU A 41 -0.67 4.59 -0.55
C GLU A 41 -0.50 6.00 -1.13
N GLN A 42 0.38 6.81 -0.54
CA GLN A 42 0.72 8.13 -1.08
C GLN A 42 1.44 8.01 -2.43
N GLU A 43 2.43 7.13 -2.53
CA GLU A 43 3.12 6.85 -3.79
C GLU A 43 2.17 6.27 -4.83
N ALA A 44 1.26 5.38 -4.46
CA ALA A 44 0.26 4.80 -5.36
C ALA A 44 -0.66 5.87 -5.94
N HIS A 45 -1.15 6.79 -5.11
CA HIS A 45 -1.88 7.97 -5.57
C HIS A 45 -1.07 8.75 -6.64
N ASP A 46 0.18 9.10 -6.32
CA ASP A 46 1.03 9.93 -7.19
C ASP A 46 1.41 9.21 -8.49
N ASN A 47 1.62 7.90 -8.41
CA ASN A 47 1.94 7.03 -9.55
C ASN A 47 0.75 6.96 -10.52
N TYR A 48 -0.48 6.76 -10.03
CA TYR A 48 -1.66 6.74 -10.90
C TYR A 48 -1.91 8.08 -11.57
N ILE A 49 -1.73 9.20 -10.86
CA ILE A 49 -1.80 10.55 -11.46
C ILE A 49 -0.74 10.69 -12.58
N SER A 50 0.49 10.26 -12.32
CA SER A 50 1.61 10.35 -13.26
C SER A 50 1.39 9.49 -14.51
N ILE A 51 0.87 8.26 -14.36
CA ILE A 51 0.52 7.38 -15.48
C ILE A 51 -0.59 8.01 -16.32
N GLY A 52 -1.53 8.75 -15.72
CA GLY A 52 -2.56 9.48 -16.45
C GLY A 52 -1.98 10.50 -17.45
N GLY A 53 -0.80 11.05 -17.18
CA GLY A 53 -0.07 11.90 -18.12
C GLY A 53 0.50 11.15 -19.33
N LEU A 54 0.78 9.85 -19.20
CA LEU A 54 1.24 8.99 -20.30
C LEU A 54 0.08 8.33 -21.07
N LEU A 55 -1.07 8.17 -20.42
CA LEU A 55 -2.28 7.55 -20.96
C LEU A 55 -3.48 8.51 -20.86
N PRO A 56 -3.52 9.60 -21.67
CA PRO A 56 -4.52 10.65 -21.54
C PRO A 56 -5.96 10.14 -21.70
N ASP A 57 -6.19 9.14 -22.56
CA ASP A 57 -7.51 8.52 -22.77
C ASP A 57 -8.02 7.77 -21.53
N GLN A 58 -7.13 7.45 -20.57
CA GLN A 58 -7.45 6.75 -19.31
C GLN A 58 -7.28 7.66 -18.10
N ALA A 59 -6.94 8.94 -18.28
CA ALA A 59 -6.57 9.84 -17.19
C ALA A 59 -7.68 10.01 -16.15
N GLU A 60 -8.95 10.02 -16.57
CA GLU A 60 -10.08 10.12 -15.64
C GLU A 60 -10.19 8.89 -14.72
N GLU A 61 -10.04 7.70 -15.29
CA GLU A 61 -10.10 6.45 -14.53
C GLU A 61 -8.89 6.30 -13.61
N LEU A 62 -7.68 6.65 -14.09
CA LEU A 62 -6.47 6.67 -13.27
C LEU A 62 -6.57 7.69 -12.13
N ALA A 63 -7.18 8.86 -12.37
CA ALA A 63 -7.46 9.81 -11.31
C ALA A 63 -8.50 9.28 -10.30
N ARG A 64 -9.43 8.41 -10.72
CA ARG A 64 -10.36 7.72 -9.82
C ARG A 64 -9.64 6.73 -8.92
N LEU A 65 -8.69 5.97 -9.46
CA LEU A 65 -7.83 5.07 -8.69
C LEU A 65 -6.97 5.85 -7.70
N ALA A 66 -6.30 6.92 -8.12
CA ALA A 66 -5.52 7.78 -7.22
C ALA A 66 -6.35 8.29 -6.02
N ARG A 67 -7.60 8.75 -6.27
CA ARG A 67 -8.51 9.18 -5.19
C ARG A 67 -8.90 8.05 -4.23
N MET A 68 -8.84 6.79 -4.67
CA MET A 68 -9.08 5.62 -3.82
C MET A 68 -7.91 5.42 -2.86
N GLU A 69 -6.67 5.46 -3.36
CA GLU A 69 -5.47 5.29 -2.52
C GLU A 69 -5.34 6.40 -1.47
N LEU A 70 -5.70 7.65 -1.82
CA LEU A 70 -5.74 8.72 -0.83
C LEU A 70 -6.78 8.47 0.29
N LYS A 71 -7.86 7.73 0.01
CA LYS A 71 -8.83 7.31 1.05
C LYS A 71 -8.26 6.18 1.89
N HIS A 72 -7.57 5.22 1.29
CA HIS A 72 -6.88 4.14 2.01
C HIS A 72 -5.82 4.70 2.95
N MET A 73 -4.95 5.59 2.46
CA MET A 73 -3.95 6.31 3.25
C MET A 73 -4.57 6.97 4.50
N LYS A 74 -5.72 7.65 4.34
CA LYS A 74 -6.44 8.27 5.46
C LYS A 74 -6.96 7.23 6.45
N GLY A 75 -7.44 6.09 5.96
CA GLY A 75 -7.85 4.95 6.78
C GLY A 75 -6.70 4.43 7.64
N PHE A 76 -5.55 4.14 7.03
CA PHE A 76 -4.37 3.63 7.75
C PHE A 76 -3.75 4.67 8.68
N THR A 77 -3.80 5.95 8.33
CA THR A 77 -3.44 7.04 9.25
C THR A 77 -4.32 7.03 10.50
N ALA A 78 -5.63 6.79 10.35
CA ALA A 78 -6.54 6.66 11.48
C ALA A 78 -6.24 5.42 12.33
N CYS A 79 -5.76 4.32 11.75
CA CYS A 79 -5.33 3.13 12.49
C CYS A 79 -4.15 3.41 13.44
N ALA A 80 -3.12 4.13 12.99
CA ALA A 80 -2.04 4.57 13.87
C ALA A 80 -2.52 5.48 15.00
N ASN A 81 -3.38 6.45 14.70
CA ASN A 81 -3.97 7.34 15.70
C ASN A 81 -4.76 6.56 16.76
N ASN A 82 -5.52 5.55 16.35
CA ASN A 82 -6.28 4.69 17.26
C ASN A 82 -5.39 3.93 18.25
N LEU A 83 -4.18 3.54 17.84
CA LEU A 83 -3.20 2.88 18.72
C LEU A 83 -2.30 3.86 19.49
N GLY A 84 -2.44 5.17 19.26
CA GLY A 84 -1.55 6.18 19.81
C GLY A 84 -0.12 6.05 19.30
N VAL A 85 0.05 5.60 18.05
CA VAL A 85 1.35 5.39 17.40
C VAL A 85 1.63 6.54 16.44
N THR A 86 2.86 7.06 16.46
CA THR A 86 3.37 7.93 15.39
C THR A 86 4.05 7.07 14.35
N ALA A 87 3.62 7.16 13.09
CA ALA A 87 4.21 6.40 11.99
C ALA A 87 5.63 6.91 11.67
N ASP A 88 6.58 5.99 11.52
CA ASP A 88 7.97 6.28 11.15
C ASP A 88 8.13 6.53 9.63
N MET A 89 7.66 7.70 9.18
CA MET A 89 7.69 8.07 7.76
C MET A 89 9.10 8.10 7.14
N PRO A 90 10.17 8.56 7.83
CA PRO A 90 11.53 8.48 7.29
C PRO A 90 11.92 7.04 6.92
N PHE A 91 11.61 6.07 7.78
CA PHE A 91 11.87 4.66 7.49
C PHE A 91 11.12 4.18 6.24
N ALA A 92 9.84 4.53 6.12
CA ALA A 92 9.02 4.14 4.97
C ALA A 92 9.52 4.71 3.64
N LYS A 93 9.94 5.98 3.63
CA LYS A 93 10.54 6.61 2.45
C LYS A 93 11.84 5.96 2.02
N GLU A 94 12.69 5.60 2.97
CA GLU A 94 13.90 4.85 2.68
C GLU A 94 13.58 3.47 2.12
N PHE A 95 12.60 2.77 2.72
CA PHE A 95 12.14 1.45 2.31
C PHE A 95 11.66 1.42 0.84
N PHE A 96 10.84 2.39 0.42
CA PHE A 96 10.34 2.44 -0.96
C PHE A 96 11.31 3.04 -1.96
N SER A 97 12.33 3.78 -1.51
CA SER A 97 13.22 4.55 -2.40
C SER A 97 13.76 3.77 -3.61
N PRO A 98 14.17 2.49 -3.52
CA PRO A 98 14.68 1.77 -4.70
C PRO A 98 13.59 1.52 -5.75
N LEU A 99 12.37 1.15 -5.33
CA LEU A 99 11.26 0.88 -6.23
C LEU A 99 10.68 2.19 -6.79
N HIS A 100 10.57 3.22 -5.95
CA HIS A 100 10.20 4.57 -6.34
C HIS A 100 11.13 5.11 -7.45
N ASN A 101 12.44 4.99 -7.26
CA ASN A 101 13.43 5.44 -8.24
C ASN A 101 13.29 4.71 -9.58
N ASN A 102 12.98 3.41 -9.55
CA ASN A 102 12.72 2.64 -10.77
C ASN A 102 11.44 3.12 -11.49
N PHE A 103 10.38 3.44 -10.73
CA PHE A 103 9.16 4.02 -11.28
C PHE A 103 9.42 5.38 -11.92
N GLN A 104 10.08 6.30 -11.21
CA GLN A 104 10.39 7.65 -11.72
C GLN A 104 11.25 7.61 -12.97
N LYS A 105 12.23 6.70 -13.02
CA LYS A 105 13.04 6.49 -14.24
C LYS A 105 12.18 5.99 -15.40
N ALA A 106 11.32 5.00 -15.17
CA ALA A 106 10.42 4.48 -16.19
C ALA A 106 9.44 5.55 -16.70
N LEU A 107 8.90 6.36 -15.80
CA LEU A 107 8.02 7.49 -16.11
C LEU A 107 8.72 8.52 -17.00
N ALA A 108 9.93 8.94 -16.64
CA ALA A 108 10.73 9.89 -17.41
C ALA A 108 11.08 9.38 -18.82
N GLU A 109 11.22 8.07 -18.98
CA GLU A 109 11.48 7.40 -20.26
C GLU A 109 10.18 7.06 -21.04
N GLY A 110 9.00 7.39 -20.51
CA GLY A 110 7.70 7.09 -21.13
C GLY A 110 7.35 5.59 -21.17
N LYS A 111 7.96 4.77 -20.31
CA LYS A 111 7.81 3.31 -20.28
C LYS A 111 6.55 2.88 -19.52
N VAL A 112 5.38 3.12 -20.12
CA VAL A 112 4.07 2.81 -19.53
C VAL A 112 3.97 1.38 -18.98
N THR A 113 4.42 0.38 -19.73
CA THR A 113 4.38 -1.03 -19.29
C THR A 113 5.16 -1.26 -17.99
N THR A 114 6.31 -0.59 -17.82
CA THR A 114 7.12 -0.70 -16.61
C THR A 114 6.45 0.03 -15.44
N CYS A 115 5.89 1.22 -15.67
CA CYS A 115 5.12 1.93 -14.64
C CYS A 115 3.93 1.10 -14.14
N LEU A 116 3.15 0.51 -15.06
CA LEU A 116 2.00 -0.34 -14.72
C LEU A 116 2.42 -1.64 -14.03
N LEU A 117 3.53 -2.27 -14.45
CA LEU A 117 4.05 -3.46 -13.76
C LEU A 117 4.42 -3.14 -12.31
N ILE A 118 5.10 -2.01 -12.08
CA ILE A 118 5.49 -1.60 -10.72
C ILE A 118 4.23 -1.28 -9.90
N GLN A 119 3.37 -0.38 -10.37
CA GLN A 119 2.22 0.07 -9.60
C GLN A 119 1.12 -1.00 -9.55
N ALA A 120 0.49 -1.29 -10.69
CA ALA A 120 -0.77 -2.02 -10.77
C ALA A 120 -0.64 -3.55 -10.57
N ILE A 121 0.58 -4.08 -10.50
CA ILE A 121 0.82 -5.52 -10.38
C ILE A 121 1.71 -5.82 -9.17
N LEU A 122 2.91 -5.24 -9.08
CA LEU A 122 3.83 -5.57 -7.99
C LEU A 122 3.42 -4.92 -6.66
N ILE A 123 3.08 -3.63 -6.65
CA ILE A 123 2.63 -2.93 -5.44
C ILE A 123 1.23 -3.40 -5.03
N GLU A 124 0.26 -3.46 -5.95
CA GLU A 124 -1.11 -3.89 -5.62
C GLU A 124 -1.20 -5.33 -5.07
N ALA A 125 -0.26 -6.20 -5.44
CA ALA A 125 -0.25 -7.59 -4.97
C ALA A 125 0.48 -7.79 -3.64
N PHE A 126 1.31 -6.82 -3.22
CA PHE A 126 2.13 -6.90 -2.02
C PHE A 126 1.38 -6.38 -0.79
#